data_AF-A0A969L2L8-F1
#
_entry.id   AF-A0A969L2L8-F1
#
_cell.length_a   1.000
_cell.length_b   1.000
_cell.length_c   1.000
_cell.angle_alpha   90.00
_cell.angle_beta   90.00
_cell.angle_gamma   90.00
#
_symmetry.space_group_name_H-M   'P 1'
#
loop_
_entity.id
_entity.type
_entity.pdbx_description
1 polymer ?
#
loop_
_entity_poly.entity_id
_entity_poly.type
_entity_poly.pdbx_seq_one_letter_code
_entity_poly.pdbx_strand_id
1 'polypeptide(L)'
;PRIFTFFVHLINDKGELTAQADGQPVLWTRPTTTWAMGESIEDRYGVWLPPQTAPGNYKVQVGLYRPADGQRLHLTNGGEFVELPVTVR
;
A
#
# COMPACT_ATOMS: atom_id res chain seq x y z
N PRO A 1 -19.98 6.18 6.19
CA PRO A 1 -19.06 5.02 6.03
C PRO A 1 -17.64 5.49 5.72
N ARG A 2 -16.62 4.97 6.41
CA ARG A 2 -15.22 5.29 6.10
C ARG A 2 -14.73 4.28 5.05
N ILE A 3 -14.62 4.76 3.81
CA ILE A 3 -14.07 3.96 2.71
C ILE A 3 -12.59 4.29 2.63
N PHE A 4 -11.77 3.26 2.61
CA PHE A 4 -10.33 3.37 2.39
C PHE A 4 -9.89 2.45 1.26
N THR A 5 -8.85 2.89 0.57
CA THR A 5 -8.11 2.13 -0.44
C THR A 5 -6.72 1.87 0.10
N PHE A 6 -6.20 0.66 -0.12
CA PHE A 6 -4.82 0.33 0.21
C PHE A 6 -3.91 0.70 -0.95
N PHE A 7 -2.71 1.17 -0.62
CA PHE A 7 -1.62 1.30 -1.57
C PHE A 7 -0.46 0.40 -1.17
N VAL A 8 0.28 -0.06 -2.18
CA VAL A 8 1.60 -0.67 -2.07
C VAL A 8 2.54 0.14 -2.95
N HIS A 9 3.54 0.76 -2.35
CA HIS A 9 4.55 1.55 -3.04
C HIS A 9 5.89 0.84 -3.01
N LEU A 10 6.55 0.81 -4.16
CA LEU A 10 7.93 0.39 -4.30
C LEU A 10 8.82 1.63 -4.43
N ILE A 11 9.69 1.84 -3.45
CA ILE A 11 10.53 3.03 -3.31
C ILE A 11 11.99 2.65 -3.55
N ASN A 12 12.68 3.39 -4.42
CA ASN A 12 14.10 3.15 -4.70
C ASN A 12 15.01 3.74 -3.62
N ASP A 13 16.32 3.49 -3.76
CA ASP A 13 17.36 3.98 -2.84
C ASP A 13 17.44 5.51 -2.72
N LYS A 14 16.89 6.25 -3.69
CA LYS A 14 16.80 7.72 -3.68
C LYS A 14 15.54 8.24 -2.99
N GLY A 15 14.65 7.36 -2.53
CA GLY A 15 13.37 7.72 -1.95
C GLY A 15 12.27 8.01 -2.98
N GLU A 16 12.46 7.64 -4.25
CA GLU A 16 11.53 7.91 -5.33
C GLU A 16 10.57 6.73 -5.53
N LEU A 17 9.30 7.05 -5.81
CA LEU A 17 8.29 6.06 -6.18
C LEU A 17 8.61 5.47 -7.56
N THR A 18 8.88 4.17 -7.60
CA THR A 18 9.24 3.45 -8.83
C THR A 18 8.05 2.72 -9.44
N ALA A 19 7.25 2.07 -8.59
CA ALA A 19 6.04 1.36 -8.99
C ALA A 19 5.04 1.35 -7.84
N GLN A 20 3.76 1.15 -8.16
CA GLN A 20 2.70 1.09 -7.16
C GLN A 20 1.57 0.16 -7.58
N ALA A 21 0.77 -0.24 -6.60
CA ALA A 21 -0.52 -0.87 -6.79
C ALA A 21 -1.51 -0.36 -5.74
N ASP A 22 -2.72 -0.04 -6.18
CA ASP A 22 -3.78 0.49 -5.33
C ASP A 22 -5.04 -0.35 -5.53
N GLY A 23 -5.79 -0.57 -4.46
CA GLY A 23 -7.04 -1.31 -4.56
C GLY A 23 -7.80 -1.44 -3.26
N GLN A 24 -9.10 -1.68 -3.39
CA GLN A 24 -9.84 -2.20 -2.26
C GLN A 24 -9.41 -3.65 -1.97
N PRO A 25 -9.47 -4.06 -0.69
CA PRO A 25 -8.99 -5.36 -0.29
C PRO A 25 -9.64 -6.53 -1.02
N VAL A 26 -8.86 -7.59 -1.23
CA VAL A 26 -9.23 -8.87 -1.81
C VAL A 26 -9.84 -8.67 -3.19
N LEU A 27 -9.09 -8.02 -4.07
CA LEU A 27 -9.51 -7.70 -5.44
C LEU A 27 -10.91 -7.03 -5.48
N TRP A 28 -11.13 -6.01 -4.65
CA TRP A 28 -12.39 -5.27 -4.54
C TRP A 28 -13.59 -6.04 -3.99
N THR A 29 -13.39 -7.26 -3.48
CA THR A 29 -14.49 -8.08 -2.93
C THR A 29 -14.70 -7.89 -1.42
N ARG A 30 -13.76 -7.23 -0.73
CA ARG A 30 -13.82 -6.96 0.71
C ARG A 30 -13.70 -5.47 1.01
N PRO A 31 -14.71 -4.64 0.63
CA PRO A 31 -14.70 -3.22 0.91
C PRO A 31 -14.55 -2.94 2.41
N THR A 32 -13.79 -1.92 2.77
CA THR A 32 -13.48 -1.59 4.18
C THR A 32 -14.70 -1.26 5.03
N THR A 33 -15.86 -0.99 4.40
CA THR A 33 -17.13 -0.78 5.09
C THR A 33 -17.80 -2.06 5.61
N THR A 34 -17.34 -3.25 5.19
CA THR A 34 -17.89 -4.53 5.64
C THR A 34 -17.06 -5.19 6.74
N TRP A 35 -15.93 -4.56 7.11
CA TRP A 35 -14.99 -5.13 8.05
C TRP A 35 -15.52 -5.05 9.48
N ALA A 36 -15.37 -6.13 10.23
CA ALA A 36 -15.59 -6.11 11.67
C ALA A 36 -14.34 -5.63 12.42
N MET A 37 -14.53 -5.05 13.59
CA MET A 37 -13.41 -4.68 14.47
C MET A 37 -12.63 -5.94 14.86
N GLY A 38 -11.31 -5.92 14.67
CA GLY A 38 -10.42 -7.05 14.97
C GLY A 38 -10.43 -8.17 13.94
N GLU A 39 -11.17 -8.03 12.83
CA GLU A 39 -11.15 -9.00 11.74
C GLU A 39 -9.80 -8.99 11.01
N SER A 40 -9.28 -10.18 10.71
CA SER A 40 -8.11 -10.36 9.86
C SER A 40 -8.53 -10.64 8.42
N ILE A 41 -7.98 -9.88 7.48
CA ILE A 41 -8.22 -10.04 6.04
C ILE A 41 -6.89 -10.42 5.38
N GLU A 42 -6.84 -11.59 4.75
CA GLU A 42 -5.71 -11.98 3.90
C GLU A 42 -5.91 -11.39 2.50
N ASP A 43 -4.88 -10.73 1.98
CA ASP A 43 -4.90 -10.14 0.64
C ASP A 43 -3.55 -10.29 -0.04
N ARG A 44 -3.55 -10.24 -1.38
CA ARG A 44 -2.36 -10.40 -2.22
C ARG A 44 -2.29 -9.28 -3.24
N TYR A 45 -1.22 -8.51 -3.17
CA TYR A 45 -0.94 -7.43 -4.11
C TYR A 45 0.19 -7.81 -5.06
N GLY A 46 -0.04 -7.60 -6.35
CA GLY A 46 1.00 -7.62 -7.37
C GLY A 46 1.37 -6.19 -7.76
N VAL A 47 2.66 -5.87 -7.74
CA VAL A 47 3.18 -4.57 -8.20
C VAL A 47 3.90 -4.80 -9.53
N TRP A 48 3.38 -4.21 -10.61
CA TRP A 48 4.01 -4.29 -11.92
C TRP A 48 5.22 -3.37 -12.02
N LEU A 49 6.38 -3.94 -12.31
CA LEU A 49 7.61 -3.17 -12.53
C LEU A 49 7.67 -2.68 -13.98
N PRO A 50 7.93 -1.38 -14.20
CA PRO A 50 8.28 -0.89 -15.54
C PRO A 50 9.48 -1.66 -16.12
N PRO A 51 9.52 -1.96 -17.43
CA PRO A 51 10.65 -2.68 -18.05
C PRO A 51 12.02 -2.02 -17.85
N GLN A 52 12.04 -0.70 -17.70
CA GLN A 52 13.22 0.13 -17.46
C GLN A 52 13.59 0.28 -15.98
N THR A 53 12.95 -0.48 -15.09
CA THR A 53 13.28 -0.47 -13.66
C THR A 53 14.73 -0.89 -13.48
N ALA A 54 15.54 0.00 -12.89
CA ALA A 54 16.94 -0.28 -12.65
C ALA A 54 17.10 -1.43 -11.62
N PRO A 55 18.07 -2.34 -11.78
CA PRO A 55 18.42 -3.26 -10.71
C PRO A 55 18.88 -2.47 -9.48
N GLY A 56 18.51 -2.93 -8.28
CA GLY A 56 18.83 -2.22 -7.05
C GLY A 56 17.98 -2.70 -5.89
N ASN A 57 18.22 -2.11 -4.72
CA ASN A 57 17.35 -2.37 -3.59
C ASN A 57 16.10 -1.49 -3.69
N TYR A 58 14.97 -2.04 -3.29
CA TYR A 58 13.73 -1.30 -3.17
C TYR A 58 13.07 -1.61 -1.85
N LYS A 59 12.56 -0.55 -1.23
CA LYS A 59 11.74 -0.59 -0.02
C LYS A 59 10.28 -0.72 -0.40
N VAL A 60 9.53 -1.50 0.37
CA VAL A 60 8.08 -1.62 0.20
C VAL A 60 7.38 -0.85 1.29
N GLN A 61 6.52 0.08 0.90
CA GLN A 61 5.68 0.85 1.82
C GLN A 61 4.22 0.53 1.57
N VAL A 62 3.47 0.26 2.63
CA VAL A 62 2.03 -0.02 2.56
C VAL A 62 1.25 0.95 3.43
N GLY A 63 0.06 1.32 3.00
CA GLY A 63 -0.79 2.19 3.79
C GLY A 63 -2.19 2.32 3.22
N LEU A 64 -2.94 3.23 3.82
CA LEU A 64 -4.35 3.47 3.51
C LEU A 64 -4.54 4.93 3.18
N TYR A 65 -5.46 5.21 2.26
CA TYR A 65 -5.92 6.56 1.99
C TYR A 65 -7.43 6.59 1.75
N ARG A 66 -8.03 7.76 1.96
CA ARG A 66 -9.42 8.01 1.61
C ARG A 66 -9.51 8.29 0.10
N PRO A 67 -10.27 7.50 -0.68
CA PRO A 67 -10.37 7.73 -2.12
C PRO A 67 -11.10 9.03 -2.48
N ALA A 68 -11.88 9.59 -1.56
CA ALA A 68 -12.64 10.82 -1.80
C ALA A 68 -11.76 12.07 -1.96
N ASP A 69 -10.63 12.12 -1.25
CA ASP A 69 -9.77 13.30 -1.18
C ASP A 69 -8.26 12.97 -1.23
N GLY A 70 -7.90 11.70 -1.36
CA GLY A 70 -6.50 11.26 -1.38
C GLY A 70 -5.82 11.30 -0.02
N GLN A 71 -6.50 11.69 1.07
CA GLN A 71 -5.84 11.87 2.35
C GLN A 71 -5.38 10.52 2.91
N ARG A 72 -4.08 10.42 3.21
CA ARG A 72 -3.50 9.23 3.85
C ARG A 72 -3.93 9.13 5.30
N LEU A 73 -4.04 7.90 5.78
CA LEU A 73 -4.37 7.63 7.16
C LEU A 73 -3.10 7.75 8.02
N HIS A 74 -3.16 8.59 9.05
CA HIS A 74 -2.07 8.67 10.03
C HIS A 74 -2.10 7.44 10.94
N LEU A 75 -0.93 6.81 11.06
CA LEU A 75 -0.65 5.75 11.99
C LEU A 75 -0.40 6.32 13.40
N THR A 76 -0.48 5.48 14.42
CA THR A 76 -0.25 5.86 15.82
C THR A 76 1.18 6.34 16.09
N ASN A 77 2.14 5.97 15.24
CA ASN A 77 3.52 6.45 15.29
C ASN A 77 3.73 7.79 14.56
N GLY A 78 2.66 8.41 14.04
CA GLY A 78 2.72 9.67 13.29
C GLY A 78 3.09 9.53 11.81
N GLY A 79 3.40 8.32 11.33
CA GLY A 79 3.63 8.05 9.90
C GLY A 79 2.34 7.87 9.11
N GLU A 80 2.45 7.76 7.79
CA GLU A 80 1.31 7.55 6.87
C GLU A 80 1.35 6.17 6.17
N PHE A 81 2.39 5.40 6.45
CA PHE A 81 2.64 4.08 5.88
C PHE A 81 3.47 3.24 6.85
N VAL A 82 3.42 1.93 6.65
CA VAL A 82 4.35 0.97 7.24
C VAL A 82 5.36 0.59 6.18
N GLU A 83 6.65 0.76 6.46
CA GLU A 83 7.72 0.16 5.66
C GLU A 83 7.85 -1.31 6.07
N LEU A 84 7.69 -2.22 5.12
CA LEU A 84 7.83 -3.65 5.37
C LEU A 84 9.31 -4.00 5.55
N PRO A 85 9.65 -4.96 6.43
CA PRO A 85 11.03 -5.39 6.68
C PRO A 85 11.54 -6.32 5.55
N VAL A 86 11.26 -5.97 4.30
CA VAL A 86 11.67 -6.69 3.11
C VAL A 86 12.35 -5.73 2.14
N THR A 87 13.41 -6.20 1.50
CA THR A 87 14.07 -5.49 0.41
C THR A 87 13.92 -6.31 -0.85
N VAL A 88 13.34 -5.71 -1.89
CA VAL A 88 13.27 -6.31 -3.23
C VAL A 88 14.58 -6.00 -3.94
N ARG A 89 15.15 -7.00 -4.62
CA ARG A 89 16.44 -6.92 -5.34
C ARG A 89 16.26 -7.34 -6.79
#